data_AF-A0A1V3XIA7-F1
#
_entry.id   AF-A0A1V3XIA7-F1
#
_cell.length_a   1.000
_cell.length_b   1.000
_cell.length_c   1.000
_cell.angle_alpha   90.00
_cell.angle_beta   90.00
_cell.angle_gamma   90.00
#
_symmetry.space_group_name_H-M   'P 1'
#
loop_
_entity.id
_entity.type
_entity.pdbx_description
1 polymer ?
#
loop_
_entity_poly.entity_id
_entity_poly.type
_entity_poly.pdbx_seq_one_letter_code
_entity_poly.pdbx_strand_id
1 'polypeptide(L)' 'MRFSYAEALTNPAFYIPLAQAAEAAGYSSMTIADSLAYPYQSDSKYPYTPDGNREFLEDKEVIETFVLTAALAR' A
#
# COMPACT_ATOMS: atom_id res chain seq x y z
N MET A 1 7.56 13.81 18.90
CA MET A 1 7.27 13.70 17.46
C MET A 1 6.51 12.39 17.25
N ARG A 2 5.50 12.36 16.37
CA ARG A 2 4.75 11.13 16.05
C ARG A 2 5.08 10.71 14.62
N PHE A 3 5.31 9.43 14.42
CA PHE A 3 5.65 8.85 13.12
C PHE A 3 4.59 7.83 12.70
N SER A 4 4.35 7.74 11.39
CA SER A 4 3.44 6.78 10.79
C SER A 4 4.23 5.85 9.88
N TYR A 5 4.00 4.54 9.97
CA TYR A 5 4.55 3.57 9.03
C TYR A 5 3.66 3.53 7.79
N ALA A 6 4.21 3.89 6.62
CA ALA A 6 3.46 3.99 5.38
C ALA A 6 3.89 2.88 4.41
N GLU A 7 3.05 1.86 4.28
CA GLU A 7 3.26 0.71 3.40
C GLU A 7 2.19 0.65 2.32
N ALA A 8 2.57 0.27 1.09
CA ALA A 8 1.67 0.14 -0.04
C ALA A 8 2.22 -0.81 -1.10
N LEU A 9 1.34 -1.56 -1.75
CA LEU A 9 1.67 -2.43 -2.90
C LEU A 9 2.75 -3.49 -2.61
N THR A 10 2.81 -3.95 -1.35
CA THR A 10 3.65 -5.07 -0.90
C THR A 10 2.86 -6.38 -0.88
N ASN A 11 3.53 -7.48 -0.54
CA ASN A 11 2.86 -8.78 -0.36
C ASN A 11 1.82 -8.68 0.77
N PRO A 12 0.54 -9.05 0.53
CA PRO A 12 -0.53 -9.02 1.52
C PRO A 12 -0.21 -9.72 2.85
N ALA A 13 0.57 -10.80 2.80
CA ALA A 13 0.96 -11.55 3.99
C ALA A 13 1.86 -10.76 4.95
N PHE A 14 2.44 -9.65 4.51
CA PHE A 14 3.35 -8.84 5.33
C PHE A 14 2.65 -7.77 6.17
N TYR A 15 1.39 -7.42 5.87
CA TYR A 15 0.73 -6.30 6.56
C TYR A 15 0.63 -6.49 8.07
N ILE A 16 0.19 -7.67 8.53
CA ILE A 16 0.08 -7.96 9.98
C ILE A 16 1.46 -7.95 10.67
N PRO A 17 2.48 -8.71 10.22
CA PRO A 17 3.78 -8.69 10.89
C PRO A 17 4.46 -7.31 10.81
N LEU A 18 4.27 -6.54 9.73
CA LEU A 18 4.81 -5.18 9.63
C LEU A 18 4.11 -4.22 10.60
N ALA A 19 2.78 -4.29 10.74
CA ALA A 19 2.05 -3.48 11.72
C ALA A 19 2.54 -3.74 13.15
N GLN A 20 2.69 -5.01 13.52
CA GLN A 20 3.22 -5.42 14.83
C GLN A 20 4.66 -4.93 15.04
N ALA A 21 5.52 -5.06 14.03
CA ALA A 21 6.90 -4.57 14.10
C ALA A 21 6.96 -3.03 14.20
N ALA A 22 6.09 -2.31 13.49
CA ALA A 22 6.00 -0.85 13.55
C ALA A 22 5.56 -0.39 14.95
N GLU A 23 4.56 -1.04 15.55
CA GLU A 23 4.13 -0.75 16.92
C GLU A 23 5.28 -1.00 17.91
N ALA A 24 5.96 -2.15 17.81
CA ALA A 24 7.10 -2.48 18.67
C ALA A 24 8.28 -1.50 18.50
N ALA A 25 8.46 -0.92 17.31
CA ALA A 25 9.46 0.10 17.03
C ALA A 25 9.04 1.52 17.47
N GLY A 26 7.84 1.69 18.03
CA GLY A 26 7.36 2.96 18.57
C GLY A 26 6.67 3.89 17.56
N TYR A 27 6.26 3.37 16.39
CA TYR A 27 5.41 4.12 15.48
C TYR A 27 4.03 4.37 16.11
N SER A 28 3.47 5.55 15.88
CA SER A 28 2.20 5.95 16.47
C SER A 28 0.99 5.49 15.65
N SER A 29 1.21 5.07 14.40
CA SER A 29 0.15 4.67 13.47
C SER A 29 0.74 3.96 12.26
N MET A 30 -0.11 3.25 11.53
CA MET A 30 0.16 2.74 10.19
C MET A 30 -0.81 3.40 9.21
N THR A 31 -0.32 3.80 8.04
CA THR A 31 -1.16 4.29 6.95
C THR A 31 -1.74 3.10 6.20
N ILE A 32 -3.03 3.18 5.84
CA ILE A 32 -3.68 2.23 4.94
C ILE A 32 -3.85 2.91 3.58
N ALA A 33 -3.12 2.44 2.57
CA ALA A 33 -3.29 2.91 1.21
C ALA A 33 -4.59 2.33 0.61
N ASP A 34 -5.21 3.11 -0.28
CA ASP A 34 -6.40 2.72 -1.03
C ASP A 34 -6.15 2.90 -2.53
N SER A 35 -6.65 1.96 -3.32
CA SER A 35 -6.64 2.01 -4.78
C SER A 35 -7.86 1.26 -5.31
N LEU A 36 -8.85 2.02 -5.79
CA LEU A 36 -10.11 1.48 -6.28
C LEU A 36 -10.00 0.81 -7.66
N ALA A 37 -9.09 1.30 -8.52
CA ALA A 37 -8.95 0.79 -9.88
C ALA A 37 -7.59 1.13 -10.48
N TYR A 38 -7.09 0.21 -11.30
CA TYR A 38 -6.01 0.46 -12.24
C TYR A 38 -6.60 0.78 -13.62
N PRO A 39 -6.37 1.98 -14.19
CA PRO A 39 -7.02 2.38 -15.44
C PRO A 39 -6.46 1.58 -16.63
N TYR A 40 -7.36 0.96 -17.40
CA TYR A 40 -7.01 0.21 -18.61
C TYR A 40 -6.30 1.07 -19.67
N GLN A 41 -6.72 2.33 -19.81
CA GLN A 41 -6.09 3.33 -20.67
C GLN A 41 -5.85 4.61 -19.86
N SER A 42 -4.72 5.28 -20.07
CA SER A 42 -4.57 6.66 -19.62
C SER A 42 -3.54 7.39 -20.46
N ASP A 43 -3.88 8.62 -20.81
CA ASP A 43 -3.07 9.54 -21.62
C ASP A 43 -1.88 10.13 -20.85
N SER A 44 -1.82 9.89 -19.53
CA SER A 44 -0.75 10.37 -18.66
C SER A 44 0.42 9.40 -18.63
N LYS A 45 1.64 9.94 -18.84
CA LYS A 45 2.90 9.20 -18.69
C LYS A 45 3.36 9.19 -17.24
N TYR A 46 3.78 8.04 -16.75
CA TYR A 46 4.33 7.88 -15.42
C TYR A 46 5.73 8.52 -15.34
N PRO A 47 6.00 9.43 -14.39
CA PRO A 47 7.25 10.21 -14.41
C PRO A 47 8.48 9.41 -13.96
N TYR A 48 8.29 8.21 -13.40
CA TYR A 48 9.37 7.42 -12.79
C TYR A 48 9.77 6.18 -13.60
N THR A 49 9.23 5.98 -14.80
CA THR A 49 9.66 4.94 -15.75
C THR A 49 10.22 5.59 -17.02
N PRO A 50 11.29 5.05 -17.63
CA PRO A 50 11.90 5.65 -18.84
C PRO A 50 10.95 5.80 -20.03
N ASP A 51 10.00 4.89 -20.19
CA ASP A 51 9.00 4.85 -21.26
C ASP A 51 7.66 5.49 -20.86
N GLY A 52 7.49 5.85 -19.58
CA GLY A 52 6.28 6.43 -19.05
C GLY A 52 5.14 5.43 -18.80
N ASN A 53 5.41 4.12 -18.88
CA ASN A 53 4.40 3.11 -18.60
C ASN A 53 4.21 2.88 -17.09
N ARG A 54 3.16 2.12 -16.76
CA ARG A 54 2.80 1.76 -15.39
C ARG A 54 2.48 0.27 -15.24
N GLU A 55 3.01 -0.55 -16.15
CA GLU A 55 2.79 -2.01 -16.19
C GLU A 55 3.31 -2.73 -14.94
N PHE A 56 4.23 -2.11 -14.17
CA PHE A 56 4.62 -2.64 -12.86
C PHE A 56 3.48 -2.69 -11.83
N LEU A 57 2.35 -2.01 -12.10
CA LEU A 57 1.12 -2.08 -11.31
C LEU A 57 0.16 -3.18 -11.80
N GLU A 58 0.39 -3.76 -12.98
CA GLU A 58 -0.44 -4.84 -13.51
C GLU A 58 -0.36 -6.05 -12.59
N ASP A 59 -1.53 -6.65 -12.32
CA ASP A 59 -1.71 -7.78 -11.42
C ASP A 59 -1.20 -7.58 -9.98
N LYS A 60 -0.94 -6.33 -9.56
CA LYS A 60 -0.59 -6.05 -8.17
C LYS A 60 -1.79 -6.31 -7.27
N GLU A 61 -1.54 -7.08 -6.21
CA GLU A 61 -2.51 -7.32 -5.16
C GLU A 61 -2.79 -6.00 -4.42
N VAL A 62 -4.03 -5.55 -4.52
CA VAL A 62 -4.55 -4.42 -3.73
C VAL A 62 -5.62 -4.97 -2.80
N ILE A 63 -5.37 -4.87 -1.49
CA ILE A 63 -6.34 -5.28 -0.48
C ILE A 63 -7.35 -4.14 -0.31
N GLU A 64 -8.64 -4.48 -0.28
CA GLU A 64 -9.69 -3.51 0.04
C GLU A 64 -9.43 -2.90 1.43
N THR A 65 -9.45 -1.57 1.51
CA THR A 65 -9.00 -0.78 2.65
C THR A 65 -9.75 -1.09 3.95
N PHE A 66 -11.07 -1.29 3.91
CA PHE A 66 -11.82 -1.63 5.11
C PHE A 66 -11.54 -3.06 5.58
N VAL A 67 -11.38 -4.01 4.66
CA VAL A 67 -10.98 -5.39 5.00
C VAL A 67 -9.60 -5.40 5.66
N LEU A 68 -8.62 -4.68 5.10
CA LEU A 68 -7.29 -4.58 5.69
C LEU A 68 -7.33 -3.93 7.07
N THR A 69 -8.07 -2.82 7.22
CA THR A 69 -8.22 -2.14 8.51
C THR A 69 -8.83 -3.08 9.56
N ALA A 70 -9.87 -3.84 9.20
CA ALA A 70 -10.51 -4.79 10.10
C ALA A 70 -9.60 -5.97 10.47
N ALA A 71 -8.67 -6.37 9.59
CA ALA A 71 -7.69 -7.41 9.88
C ALA A 71 -6.59 -6.92 10.83
N LEU A 72 -6.16 -5.66 10.70
CA LEU A 72 -5.10 -5.05 11.52
C LEU A 72 -5.57 -4.61 12.90
N ALA A 73 -6.84 -4.26 13.07
CA ALA A 73 -7.41 -3.80 14.34
C ALA A 73 -7.70 -4.94 15.36
N ARG A 74 -7.17 -6.14 15.13
CA ARG A 74 -7.35 -7.32 16.00
C ARG A 74 -6.20 -7.46 16.97
#